data_AF-A0A8D9EKD1-F1
#
_entry.id   AF-A0A8D9EKD1-F1
#
_cell.length_a   1.000
_cell.length_b   1.000
_cell.length_c   1.000
_cell.angle_alpha   90.00
_cell.angle_beta   90.00
_cell.angle_gamma   90.00
#
_symmetry.space_group_name_H-M   'P 1'
#
loop_
_entity.id
_entity.type
_entity.pdbx_description
1 polymer ?
#
loop_
_entity_poly.entity_id
_entity_poly.type
_entity_poly.pdbx_seq_one_letter_code
_entity_poly.pdbx_strand_id
1 'polypeptide(L)'
;MRTEFQKLEDLIDMNQGLLTSLGVSHPSLNQIIDICKINGLHAKLTGAGGGGYAFAVIPPAFEKQSVDKCVEELERAKYKVYRDLKLGGPGFELKVENETAM
;
A
#
# COMPACT_ATOMS: atom_id res chain seq x y z
N MET A 1 -25.31 1.80 1.27
CA MET A 1 -24.40 2.97 1.35
C MET A 1 -22.98 2.41 1.45
N ARG A 2 -22.00 2.93 0.68
CA ARG A 2 -20.62 2.41 0.71
C ARG A 2 -19.95 2.72 2.05
N THR A 3 -19.13 1.80 2.58
CA THR A 3 -18.29 2.01 3.77
C THR A 3 -17.19 3.04 3.49
N GLU A 4 -16.55 3.56 4.53
CA GLU A 4 -15.42 4.51 4.37
C GLU A 4 -14.26 3.88 3.60
N PHE A 5 -13.94 2.62 3.87
CA PHE A 5 -12.90 1.89 3.14
C PHE A 5 -13.27 1.67 1.67
N GLN A 6 -14.53 1.36 1.35
CA GLN A 6 -14.97 1.25 -0.04
C GLN A 6 -14.76 2.56 -0.82
N LYS A 7 -15.06 3.71 -0.20
CA LYS A 7 -14.79 5.02 -0.82
C LYS A 7 -13.28 5.25 -1.02
N LEU A 8 -12.46 4.82 -0.06
CA LEU A 8 -11.01 4.94 -0.16
C LEU A 8 -10.43 4.03 -1.28
N GLU A 9 -10.95 2.82 -1.42
CA GLU A 9 -10.64 1.90 -2.50
C GLU A 9 -10.96 2.52 -3.87
N ASP A 10 -12.16 3.09 -4.03
CA ASP A 10 -12.55 3.81 -5.24
C ASP A 10 -11.56 4.95 -5.57
N LEU A 11 -11.16 5.73 -4.55
CA LEU A 11 -10.23 6.84 -4.70
C LEU A 11 -8.82 6.38 -5.08
N ILE A 12 -8.37 5.24 -4.54
CA ILE A 12 -7.09 4.64 -4.89
C ILE A 12 -7.06 4.23 -6.36
N ASP A 13 -8.11 3.53 -6.82
CA ASP A 13 -8.21 3.08 -8.21
C ASP A 13 -8.30 4.25 -9.18
N MET A 14 -9.14 5.25 -8.87
CA MET A 14 -9.26 6.47 -9.68
C MET A 14 -7.91 7.20 -9.77
N ASN A 15 -7.23 7.39 -8.64
CA ASN A 15 -5.95 8.09 -8.62
C ASN A 15 -4.88 7.30 -9.40
N GLN A 16 -4.81 5.98 -9.28
CA GLN A 16 -3.89 5.19 -10.08
C GLN A 16 -4.20 5.31 -11.59
N GLY A 17 -5.47 5.30 -11.98
CA GLY A 17 -5.86 5.52 -13.38
C GLY A 17 -5.42 6.89 -13.92
N LEU A 18 -5.57 7.94 -13.11
CA LEU A 18 -5.09 9.28 -13.44
C LEU A 18 -3.56 9.33 -13.55
N LEU A 19 -2.83 8.72 -12.62
CA LEU A 19 -1.36 8.65 -12.66
C LEU A 19 -0.84 7.88 -13.88
N THR A 20 -1.49 6.78 -14.24
CA THR A 20 -1.21 6.08 -15.50
C THR A 20 -1.45 6.98 -16.71
N SER A 21 -2.55 7.73 -16.72
CA SER A 21 -2.90 8.64 -17.83
C SER A 21 -1.91 9.82 -17.95
N LEU A 22 -1.31 10.25 -16.84
CA LEU A 22 -0.23 11.24 -16.80
C LEU A 22 1.11 10.69 -17.31
N GLY A 23 1.21 9.39 -17.59
CA GLY A 23 2.44 8.77 -18.11
C GLY A 23 3.52 8.53 -17.07
N VAL A 24 3.20 8.68 -15.77
CA VAL A 24 4.17 8.48 -14.68
C VAL A 24 4.18 7.05 -14.13
N SER A 25 3.35 6.14 -14.64
CA SER A 25 3.43 4.73 -14.22
C SER A 25 4.65 4.03 -14.83
N HIS A 26 4.86 2.77 -14.45
CA HIS A 26 5.97 1.93 -14.91
C HIS A 26 5.53 0.46 -14.99
N PRO A 27 6.06 -0.38 -15.89
CA PRO A 27 5.68 -1.79 -15.99
C PRO A 27 5.76 -2.55 -14.66
N SER A 28 6.77 -2.27 -13.82
CA SER A 28 6.87 -2.88 -12.49
C SER A 28 5.75 -2.45 -11.53
N LEU A 29 5.38 -1.17 -11.55
CA LEU A 29 4.26 -0.66 -10.74
C LEU A 29 2.95 -1.27 -11.21
N ASN A 30 2.72 -1.32 -12.52
CA ASN A 30 1.52 -1.92 -13.09
C ASN A 30 1.40 -3.39 -12.66
N GLN A 31 2.50 -4.15 -12.71
CA GLN A 31 2.51 -5.53 -12.24
C GLN A 31 2.16 -5.67 -10.75
N ILE A 32 2.70 -4.80 -9.88
CA ILE A 32 2.35 -4.79 -8.46
C ILE A 32 0.85 -4.52 -8.27
N ILE A 33 0.32 -3.51 -8.97
CA ILE A 33 -1.10 -3.12 -8.89
C ILE A 33 -2.00 -4.26 -9.39
N ASP A 34 -1.62 -4.93 -10.48
CA ASP A 34 -2.37 -6.06 -11.02
C ASP A 34 -2.38 -7.26 -10.06
N ILE A 35 -1.24 -7.58 -9.44
CA ILE A 35 -1.17 -8.66 -8.42
C ILE A 35 -2.08 -8.32 -7.23
N CYS A 36 -2.03 -7.09 -6.72
CA CYS A 36 -2.93 -6.64 -5.65
C CYS A 36 -4.39 -6.81 -6.06
N LYS A 37 -4.75 -6.34 -7.26
CA LYS A 37 -6.12 -6.38 -7.78
C LYS A 37 -6.66 -7.81 -7.94
N ILE A 38 -5.84 -8.74 -8.44
CA ILE A 38 -6.20 -10.16 -8.55
C ILE A 38 -6.53 -10.77 -7.18
N ASN A 39 -5.86 -10.30 -6.13
CA ASN A 39 -6.10 -10.74 -4.76
C ASN A 39 -7.16 -9.88 -4.03
N GLY A 40 -7.90 -9.03 -4.75
CA GLY A 40 -8.99 -8.22 -4.19
C GLY A 40 -8.53 -6.98 -3.42
N LEU A 41 -7.25 -6.59 -3.52
CA LEU A 41 -6.71 -5.40 -2.88
C LEU A 41 -6.59 -4.25 -3.86
N HIS A 42 -6.87 -3.04 -3.36
CA HIS A 42 -6.77 -1.81 -4.13
C HIS A 42 -5.42 -1.13 -3.86
N ALA A 43 -4.67 -0.85 -4.93
CA ALA A 43 -3.31 -0.37 -4.83
C ALA A 43 -3.01 0.75 -5.82
N LYS A 44 -2.07 1.62 -5.43
CA LYS A 44 -1.54 2.69 -6.30
C LYS A 44 -0.06 2.91 -6.04
N LEU A 45 0.62 3.50 -7.02
CA LEU A 45 1.99 3.99 -6.86
C LEU A 45 2.03 5.11 -5.81
N THR A 46 3.19 5.35 -5.22
CA THR A 46 3.43 6.49 -4.30
C THR A 46 4.72 7.22 -4.67
N GLY A 47 4.74 8.54 -4.47
CA GLY A 47 5.82 9.42 -4.92
C GLY A 47 5.70 9.82 -6.39
N ALA A 48 6.85 9.97 -7.05
CA ALA A 48 6.93 10.50 -8.42
C ALA A 48 6.43 9.55 -9.51
N GLY A 49 6.42 8.22 -9.26
CA GLY A 49 6.20 7.22 -10.30
C GLY A 49 7.52 6.76 -10.95
N GLY A 50 7.43 6.16 -12.15
CA GLY A 50 8.57 5.60 -12.88
C GLY A 50 9.17 4.33 -12.26
N GLY A 51 8.50 3.75 -11.27
CA GLY A 51 8.98 2.62 -10.48
C GLY A 51 8.83 2.90 -8.98
N GLY A 52 9.81 2.47 -8.19
CA GLY A 52 9.83 2.75 -6.75
C GLY A 52 8.77 1.94 -5.98
N TYR A 53 7.92 2.64 -5.24
CA TYR A 53 6.98 2.03 -4.30
C TYR A 53 5.53 2.16 -4.76
N ALA A 54 4.75 1.15 -4.41
CA ALA A 54 3.29 1.19 -4.38
C ALA A 54 2.81 0.81 -2.98
N PHE A 55 1.59 1.18 -2.66
CA PHE A 55 0.92 0.70 -1.45
C PHE A 55 -0.46 0.17 -1.81
N ALA A 56 -0.91 -0.84 -1.05
CA ALA A 56 -2.27 -1.38 -1.10
C ALA A 56 -2.98 -1.06 0.23
N VAL A 57 -4.26 -0.69 0.16
CA VAL A 57 -5.08 -0.54 1.35
C VAL A 57 -5.62 -1.90 1.79
N ILE A 58 -5.60 -2.18 3.09
CA ILE A 58 -6.16 -3.40 3.67
C ILE A 58 -7.33 -2.99 4.58
N PRO A 59 -8.58 -3.24 4.17
CA PRO A 59 -9.74 -3.01 5.03
C PRO A 59 -9.67 -3.83 6.32
N PRO A 60 -10.20 -3.35 7.47
CA PRO A 60 -10.13 -4.06 8.75
C PRO A 60 -10.73 -5.47 8.74
N ALA A 61 -11.74 -5.71 7.90
CA ALA A 61 -12.42 -6.99 7.77
C ALA A 61 -11.91 -7.84 6.58
N PHE A 62 -10.80 -7.43 5.95
CA PHE A 62 -10.26 -8.15 4.81
C PHE A 62 -9.61 -9.47 5.25
N GLU A 63 -9.76 -10.50 4.42
CA GLU A 63 -9.29 -11.83 4.75
C GLU A 63 -7.76 -11.89 4.77
N LYS A 64 -7.19 -12.28 5.93
CA LYS A 64 -5.74 -12.39 6.10
C LYS A 64 -5.11 -13.33 5.08
N GLN A 65 -5.78 -14.44 4.74
CA GLN A 65 -5.28 -15.39 3.75
C GLN A 65 -5.13 -14.76 2.35
N SER A 66 -6.05 -13.86 1.96
CA SER A 66 -5.94 -13.12 0.70
C SER A 66 -4.77 -12.14 0.70
N VAL A 67 -4.49 -11.50 1.85
CA VAL A 67 -3.29 -10.66 2.02
C VAL A 67 -2.03 -11.51 1.90
N ASP A 68 -1.96 -12.64 2.61
CA ASP A 68 -0.80 -13.53 2.60
C ASP A 68 -0.49 -14.04 1.20
N LYS A 69 -1.53 -14.47 0.46
CA LYS A 69 -1.40 -14.86 -0.95
C LYS A 69 -0.88 -13.72 -1.81
N CYS A 70 -1.43 -12.51 -1.69
CA CYS A 70 -0.95 -11.34 -2.42
C CYS A 70 0.56 -11.10 -2.18
N VAL A 71 1.00 -11.18 -0.93
CA VAL A 71 2.42 -10.99 -0.60
C VAL A 71 3.30 -12.09 -1.21
N GLU A 72 2.89 -13.35 -1.13
CA GLU A 72 3.64 -14.45 -1.77
C GLU A 72 3.79 -14.24 -3.28
N GLU A 73 2.75 -13.75 -3.95
CA GLU A 73 2.78 -13.44 -5.38
C GLU A 73 3.73 -12.28 -5.70
N LEU A 74 3.71 -11.22 -4.88
CA LEU A 74 4.63 -10.08 -5.01
C LEU A 74 6.10 -10.49 -4.78
N GLU A 75 6.38 -11.27 -3.74
CA GLU A 75 7.72 -11.76 -3.44
C GLU A 75 8.23 -12.73 -4.51
N ARG A 76 7.35 -13.59 -5.04
CA ARG A 76 7.68 -14.46 -6.19
C ARG A 76 8.02 -13.64 -7.44
N ALA A 77 7.34 -12.50 -7.64
CA ALA A 77 7.65 -11.52 -8.67
C ALA A 77 8.89 -10.65 -8.34
N LYS A 78 9.64 -10.97 -7.28
CA LYS A 78 10.88 -10.33 -6.83
C LYS A 78 10.73 -8.92 -6.27
N TYR A 79 9.52 -8.56 -5.82
CA TYR A 79 9.30 -7.31 -5.09
C TYR A 79 9.57 -7.49 -3.59
N LYS A 80 10.12 -6.45 -2.96
CA LYS A 80 10.24 -6.38 -1.51
C LYS A 80 8.93 -5.88 -0.92
N VAL A 81 8.35 -6.64 0.00
CA VAL A 81 7.08 -6.30 0.65
C VAL A 81 7.30 -5.94 2.11
N TYR A 82 6.66 -4.86 2.55
CA TYR A 82 6.60 -4.45 3.95
C TYR A 82 5.16 -4.60 4.42
N ARG A 83 4.96 -5.32 5.53
CA ARG A 83 3.65 -5.62 6.11
C ARG A 83 3.36 -4.73 7.31
N ASP A 84 2.09 -4.68 7.72
CA ASP A 84 1.63 -4.03 8.95
C ASP A 84 1.99 -2.54 9.07
N LEU A 85 2.16 -1.87 7.93
CA LEU A 85 2.42 -0.44 7.88
C LEU A 85 1.16 0.34 8.25
N LYS A 86 1.27 1.19 9.28
CA LYS A 86 0.23 2.16 9.65
C LYS A 86 0.59 3.53 9.10
N LEU A 87 -0.31 4.11 8.33
CA LEU A 87 -0.21 5.51 7.89
C LEU A 87 -0.80 6.43 8.98
N GLY A 88 -0.30 7.66 9.06
CA GLY A 88 -0.74 8.63 10.08
C GLY A 88 -0.06 8.46 11.44
N GLY A 89 1.21 8.05 11.46
CA GLY A 89 2.01 7.98 12.68
C GLY A 89 2.23 9.36 13.34
N PRO A 90 2.80 9.39 14.56
CA PRO A 90 2.90 10.59 15.39
C PRO A 90 3.82 11.69 14.83
N GLY A 91 4.63 11.39 13.81
CA GLY A 91 5.63 12.32 13.28
C GLY A 91 6.93 12.25 14.07
N PHE A 92 7.61 13.39 14.23
CA PHE A 92 8.84 13.47 15.01
C PHE A 92 8.53 13.46 16.51
N GLU A 93 9.15 12.52 17.24
CA GLU A 93 9.03 12.42 18.69
C GLU A 93 10.42 12.40 19.33
N LEU A 94 10.63 13.23 20.35
CA LEU A 94 11.81 13.17 21.21
C LEU A 94 11.51 12.26 22.39
N LYS A 95 12.16 11.10 22.46
CA LYS A 95 12.12 10.24 23.65
C LYS A 95 13.23 10.67 24.60
N VAL A 96 12.84 11.23 25.75
CA VAL A 96 13.78 11.55 26.83
C VAL A 96 13.80 10.34 27.77
N GLU A 97 14.92 9.62 27.78
CA GLU A 97 15.17 8.59 28.78
C GLU A 97 15.55 9.29 30.09
N ASN A 98 14.67 9.25 31.09
CA ASN A 98 15.03 9.69 32.42
C ASN A 98 15.87 8.59 33.06
N GLU A 99 17.16 8.83 33.28
CA GLU A 99 17.97 8.01 34.18
C GLU A 99 17.28 8.02 35.55
N THR A 100 16.73 6.88 35.93
CA THR A 100 16.19 6.71 37.27
C THR A 100 17.40 6.71 38.20
N ALA A 101 17.59 7.81 38.95
CA ALA A 101 18.65 7.92 39.93
C ALA A 101 18.62 6.70 40.86
N MET A 102 19.74 5.97 40.87
CA MET A 102 20.01 4.84 41.78
C MET A 102 20.23 5.34 43.20
#